data_AF-A0A075FLF1-F1
#
_entry.id   AF-A0A075FLF1-F1
#
_cell.length_a   1.000
_cell.length_b   1.000
_cell.length_c   1.000
_cell.angle_alpha   90.00
_cell.angle_beta   90.00
_cell.angle_gamma   90.00
#
_symmetry.space_group_name_H-M   'P 1'
#
loop_
_entity.id
_entity.type
_entity.pdbx_description
1 polymer ?
#
loop_
_entity_poly.entity_id
_entity_poly.type
_entity_poly.pdbx_seq_one_letter_code
_entity_poly.pdbx_strand_id
1 'polypeptide(L)'
;MRDLLALRAVKLHPAEDAPEIHGFRCLGVAERIPELGQTPGSTVQVWHVPSDILPISSAEIERWSVDAQGGRHWILSERPYDDAILDSLKSMEVVIWGPERMARWIGDAVLAGELVAHSPALDVEPPKEQDEVVHEPDANRTALIPVVDLESWLIQRGWEDANASPVLLSARLWTVEGILRGPEGDGEAGIWRVVEDPWSNSLFPHEPEEVLPHAPRLRVLEPDERDWSNIRSLPEELLKLLDRRKKGEPNDQEGSVSSIMLEWWRLDSDTAVLSDAPIAIPGWIIEPEGATPQVLHGRNGRLYEAD
;
A
#
# COMPACT_ATOMS: atom_id res chain seq x y z
N MET A 1 3.39 19.51 -3.84
CA MET A 1 3.51 20.09 -5.20
C MET A 1 3.61 21.62 -5.22
N ARG A 2 2.83 22.36 -4.42
CA ARG A 2 3.00 23.82 -4.28
C ARG A 2 4.43 24.24 -3.88
N ASP A 3 5.05 23.54 -2.93
CA ASP A 3 6.43 23.84 -2.51
C ASP A 3 7.44 23.61 -3.64
N LEU A 4 7.22 22.57 -4.44
CA LEU A 4 8.06 22.25 -5.60
C LEU A 4 7.96 23.32 -6.69
N LEU A 5 6.76 23.89 -6.90
CA LEU A 5 6.57 25.04 -7.79
C LEU A 5 7.28 26.29 -7.25
N ALA A 6 7.20 26.54 -5.95
CA ALA A 6 7.86 27.69 -5.32
C ALA A 6 9.39 27.63 -5.47
N LEU A 7 9.98 26.45 -5.36
CA LEU A 7 11.43 26.23 -5.57
C LEU A 7 11.88 26.56 -7.00
N ARG A 8 10.98 26.44 -7.98
CA ARG A 8 11.21 26.79 -9.39
C ARG A 8 10.79 28.21 -9.74
N ALA A 9 10.69 29.08 -8.73
CA ALA A 9 10.29 30.48 -8.85
C ALA A 9 8.88 30.70 -9.47
N VAL A 10 8.01 29.69 -9.40
CA VAL A 10 6.58 29.83 -9.71
C VAL A 10 5.87 30.25 -8.43
N LYS A 11 5.50 31.53 -8.36
CA LYS A 11 4.73 32.08 -7.24
C LYS A 11 3.25 31.93 -7.53
N LEU A 12 2.57 31.11 -6.72
CA LEU A 12 1.14 30.91 -6.78
C LEU A 12 0.44 31.88 -5.83
N HIS A 13 -0.54 32.61 -6.36
CA HIS A 13 -1.50 33.36 -5.57
C HIS A 13 -2.77 32.51 -5.38
N PRO A 14 -3.51 32.67 -4.27
CA PRO A 14 -4.79 32.01 -4.07
C PRO A 14 -5.75 32.33 -5.23
N ALA A 15 -6.48 31.32 -5.69
CA ALA A 15 -7.61 31.51 -6.59
C ALA A 15 -8.88 31.45 -5.73
N GLU A 16 -9.31 32.60 -5.19
CA GLU A 16 -10.43 32.66 -4.23
C GLU A 16 -11.77 32.15 -4.81
N ASP A 17 -11.93 32.22 -6.15
CA ASP A 17 -13.13 31.77 -6.87
C ASP A 17 -12.91 30.50 -7.71
N ALA A 18 -11.89 29.69 -7.41
CA ALA A 18 -11.64 28.48 -8.19
C ALA A 18 -12.77 27.44 -7.99
N PRO A 19 -13.36 26.90 -9.07
CA PRO A 19 -14.37 25.85 -8.98
C PRO A 19 -13.77 24.57 -8.42
N GLU A 20 -14.57 23.84 -7.64
CA GLU A 20 -14.23 22.49 -7.21
C GLU A 20 -14.57 21.50 -8.33
N ILE A 21 -13.53 21.05 -9.05
CA ILE A 21 -13.67 20.14 -10.18
C ILE A 21 -13.13 18.77 -9.77
N HIS A 22 -13.99 17.74 -9.81
CA HIS A 22 -13.59 16.39 -9.44
C HIS A 22 -12.41 15.90 -10.31
N GLY A 23 -11.32 15.49 -9.65
CA GLY A 23 -10.09 15.03 -10.29
C GLY A 23 -9.07 16.14 -10.60
N PHE A 24 -9.43 17.42 -10.47
CA PHE A 24 -8.56 18.56 -10.77
C PHE A 24 -8.51 19.52 -9.58
N ARG A 25 -7.35 19.59 -8.91
CA ARG A 25 -7.14 20.51 -7.79
C ARG A 25 -6.54 21.81 -8.28
N CYS A 26 -7.24 22.93 -8.08
CA CYS A 26 -6.66 24.24 -8.36
C CYS A 26 -5.59 24.57 -7.31
N LEU A 27 -4.37 24.85 -7.77
CA LEU A 27 -3.27 25.28 -6.89
C LEU A 27 -3.17 26.79 -6.78
N GLY A 28 -3.89 27.52 -7.61
CA GLY A 28 -3.86 28.98 -7.65
C GLY A 28 -3.40 29.52 -8.99
N VAL A 29 -3.05 30.80 -8.98
CA VAL A 29 -2.75 31.58 -10.17
C VAL A 29 -1.29 32.05 -10.15
N ALA A 30 -0.56 31.79 -11.22
CA ALA A 30 0.80 32.26 -11.40
C ALA A 30 0.86 33.38 -12.45
N GLU A 31 1.54 34.49 -12.13
CA GLU A 31 1.81 35.56 -13.11
C GLU A 31 2.99 35.23 -14.04
N ARG A 32 3.87 34.33 -13.59
CA ARG A 32 5.07 33.95 -14.33
C ARG A 32 5.37 32.47 -14.13
N ILE A 33 5.39 31.73 -15.25
CA ILE A 33 5.84 30.34 -15.30
C ILE A 33 7.01 30.28 -16.29
N PRO A 34 8.26 30.11 -15.80
CA PRO A 34 9.45 30.06 -16.64
C PRO A 34 9.33 29.09 -17.82
N GLU A 35 8.63 27.98 -17.63
CA GLU A 35 8.55 26.86 -18.57
C GLU A 35 7.50 26.99 -19.67
N LEU A 36 6.56 27.94 -19.54
CA LEU A 36 5.52 28.22 -20.54
C LEU A 36 5.80 29.48 -21.37
N GLY A 37 6.93 30.15 -21.12
CA GLY A 37 7.27 31.43 -21.73
C GLY A 37 6.50 32.61 -21.10
N GLN A 38 6.95 33.82 -21.38
CA GLN A 38 6.32 35.04 -20.83
C GLN A 38 5.38 35.65 -21.87
N THR A 39 4.12 35.83 -21.51
CA THR A 39 3.28 36.85 -22.17
C THR A 39 2.96 37.93 -21.14
N PRO A 40 3.31 39.20 -21.41
CA PRO A 40 3.07 40.28 -20.46
C PRO A 40 1.60 40.38 -20.08
N GLY A 41 1.31 40.34 -18.77
CA GLY A 41 -0.03 40.52 -18.23
C GLY A 41 -0.96 39.30 -18.27
N SER A 42 -0.51 38.14 -18.77
CA SER A 42 -1.33 36.91 -18.73
C SER A 42 -1.04 36.10 -17.47
N THR A 43 -2.06 35.91 -16.62
CA THR A 43 -2.01 34.97 -15.52
C THR A 43 -2.32 33.55 -16.00
N VAL A 44 -1.69 32.56 -15.39
CA VAL A 44 -1.91 31.14 -15.67
C VAL A 44 -2.49 30.46 -14.44
N GLN A 45 -3.64 29.82 -14.60
CA GLN A 45 -4.23 28.98 -13.56
C GLN A 45 -3.52 27.63 -13.54
N VAL A 46 -3.02 27.23 -12.37
CA VAL A 46 -2.25 26.00 -12.22
C VAL A 46 -3.11 24.94 -11.54
N TRP A 47 -3.19 23.79 -12.19
CA TRP A 47 -4.03 22.66 -11.79
C TRP A 47 -3.15 21.44 -11.51
N HIS A 48 -3.57 20.63 -10.55
CA HIS A 48 -2.96 19.37 -10.21
C HIS A 48 -3.94 18.24 -10.40
N VAL A 49 -3.55 17.25 -11.19
CA VAL A 49 -4.27 15.97 -11.30
C VAL A 49 -3.45 14.93 -10.53
N PRO A 50 -3.95 14.46 -9.37
CA PRO A 50 -3.24 13.48 -8.55
C PRO A 50 -3.21 12.11 -9.22
N SER A 51 -2.30 11.24 -8.76
CA SER A 51 -2.23 9.85 -9.21
C SER A 51 -3.57 9.12 -9.05
N ASP A 52 -3.95 8.34 -10.05
CA ASP A 52 -5.12 7.45 -10.04
C ASP A 52 -4.85 6.27 -10.98
N ILE A 53 -5.66 5.21 -10.91
CA ILE A 53 -5.49 3.97 -11.67
C ILE A 53 -5.78 4.18 -13.16
N LEU A 54 -6.73 5.06 -13.50
CA LEU A 54 -7.15 5.30 -14.88
C LEU A 54 -6.43 6.51 -15.49
N PRO A 55 -6.16 6.54 -16.81
CA PRO A 55 -5.72 7.75 -17.50
C PRO A 55 -6.80 8.85 -17.43
N ILE A 56 -6.44 10.11 -17.69
CA ILE A 56 -7.44 11.19 -17.81
C ILE A 56 -8.34 10.88 -19.01
N SER A 57 -9.64 10.77 -18.76
CA SER A 57 -10.63 10.51 -19.80
C SER A 57 -11.10 11.79 -20.50
N SER A 58 -11.63 11.65 -21.72
CA SER A 58 -12.24 12.76 -22.46
C SER A 58 -13.38 13.43 -21.67
N ALA A 59 -14.20 12.63 -20.97
CA ALA A 59 -15.30 13.16 -20.16
C ALA A 59 -14.80 13.99 -18.96
N GLU A 60 -13.70 13.59 -18.33
CA GLU A 60 -13.10 14.35 -17.23
C GLU A 60 -12.55 15.70 -17.70
N ILE A 61 -11.87 15.72 -18.86
CA ILE A 61 -11.31 16.97 -19.39
C ILE A 61 -12.41 17.91 -19.92
N GLU A 62 -13.48 17.35 -20.50
CA GLU A 62 -14.64 18.13 -20.97
C GLU A 62 -15.39 18.76 -19.79
N ARG A 63 -15.61 17.99 -18.73
CA ARG A 63 -16.19 18.53 -17.49
C ARG A 63 -15.31 19.63 -16.92
N TRP A 64 -14.00 19.40 -16.87
CA TRP A 64 -13.05 20.42 -16.43
C TRP A 64 -13.10 21.68 -17.30
N SER A 65 -13.19 21.57 -18.63
CA SER A 65 -13.21 22.73 -19.52
C SER A 65 -14.50 23.55 -19.45
N VAL A 66 -15.61 22.93 -19.06
CA VAL A 66 -16.89 23.62 -18.82
C VAL A 66 -16.82 24.47 -17.56
N ASP A 67 -16.25 23.93 -16.49
CA ASP A 67 -16.23 24.59 -15.18
C ASP A 67 -15.03 25.54 -15.03
N ALA A 68 -13.92 25.25 -15.70
CA ALA A 68 -12.72 26.08 -15.66
C ALA A 68 -13.01 27.47 -16.23
N GLN A 69 -12.64 28.49 -15.47
CA GLN A 69 -12.75 29.88 -15.91
C GLN A 69 -11.89 30.11 -17.16
N GLY A 70 -12.26 31.05 -18.02
CA GLY A 70 -11.46 31.35 -19.21
C GLY A 70 -10.05 31.86 -18.89
N GLY A 71 -9.09 31.59 -19.77
CA GLY A 71 -7.72 32.06 -19.62
C GLY A 71 -6.69 31.00 -20.03
N ARG A 72 -5.52 31.08 -19.40
CA ARG A 72 -4.43 30.11 -19.58
C ARG A 72 -4.41 29.12 -18.45
N HIS A 73 -4.23 27.86 -18.80
CA HIS A 73 -4.24 26.77 -17.85
C HIS A 73 -2.98 25.95 -17.99
N TRP A 74 -2.38 25.62 -16.86
CA TRP A 74 -1.32 24.65 -16.78
C TRP A 74 -1.77 23.50 -15.91
N ILE A 75 -1.86 22.31 -16.51
CA ILE A 75 -2.29 21.09 -15.84
C ILE A 75 -1.06 20.22 -15.61
N LEU A 76 -0.76 19.97 -14.34
CA LEU A 76 0.29 19.06 -13.89
C LEU A 76 -0.35 17.72 -13.53
N SER A 77 -0.18 16.72 -14.39
CA SER A 77 -0.83 15.42 -14.24
C SER A 77 0.14 14.30 -13.86
N GLU A 78 -0.17 13.62 -12.76
CA GLU A 78 0.43 12.34 -12.38
C GLU A 78 -0.24 11.14 -13.08
N ARG A 79 -1.33 11.37 -13.83
CA ARG A 79 -2.01 10.36 -14.66
C ARG A 79 -1.62 10.50 -16.14
N PRO A 80 -1.43 9.39 -16.87
CA PRO A 80 -1.27 9.45 -18.32
C PRO A 80 -2.55 9.93 -19.00
N TYR A 81 -2.46 10.38 -20.25
CA TYR A 81 -3.60 10.82 -21.05
C TYR A 81 -3.37 10.54 -22.54
N ASP A 82 -4.46 10.43 -23.30
CA ASP A 82 -4.43 10.33 -24.77
C ASP A 82 -4.45 11.75 -25.37
N ASP A 83 -3.58 12.05 -26.34
CA ASP A 83 -3.54 13.36 -27.01
C ASP A 83 -4.88 13.75 -27.66
N ALA A 84 -5.77 12.79 -27.96
CA ALA A 84 -7.13 13.04 -28.42
C ALA A 84 -7.94 13.93 -27.47
N ILE A 85 -7.64 13.93 -26.17
CA ILE A 85 -8.35 14.80 -25.20
C ILE A 85 -8.08 16.30 -25.48
N LEU A 86 -6.96 16.63 -26.13
CA LEU A 86 -6.59 18.01 -26.44
C LEU A 86 -7.54 18.64 -27.48
N ASP A 87 -8.23 17.82 -28.29
CA ASP A 87 -9.20 18.31 -29.26
C ASP A 87 -10.40 19.01 -28.58
N SER A 88 -10.74 18.58 -27.36
CA SER A 88 -11.81 19.19 -26.55
C SER A 88 -11.44 20.56 -25.97
N LEU A 89 -10.14 20.91 -26.01
CA LEU A 89 -9.59 22.10 -25.36
C LEU A 89 -9.28 23.25 -26.32
N LYS A 90 -9.67 23.15 -27.60
CA LYS A 90 -9.32 24.12 -28.66
C LYS A 90 -9.76 25.57 -28.39
N SER A 91 -10.74 25.79 -27.52
CA SER A 91 -11.23 27.12 -27.11
C SER A 91 -10.41 27.76 -25.99
N MET A 92 -9.46 27.03 -25.38
CA MET A 92 -8.70 27.46 -24.20
C MET A 92 -7.19 27.32 -24.44
N GLU A 93 -6.39 28.19 -23.82
CA GLU A 93 -4.93 28.07 -23.86
C GLU A 93 -4.48 27.11 -22.75
N VAL A 94 -4.46 25.81 -23.04
CA VAL A 94 -4.11 24.76 -22.06
C VAL A 94 -2.77 24.11 -22.41
N VAL A 95 -1.91 24.01 -21.40
CA VAL A 95 -0.70 23.18 -21.47
C VAL A 95 -0.82 22.08 -20.42
N ILE A 96 -0.75 20.83 -20.87
CA ILE A 96 -0.77 19.66 -19.99
C ILE A 96 0.63 19.05 -19.92
N TRP A 97 1.10 18.78 -18.71
CA TRP A 97 2.30 17.99 -18.47
C TRP A 97 1.87 16.65 -17.90
N GLY A 98 2.13 15.58 -18.66
CA GLY A 98 1.93 14.22 -18.20
C GLY A 98 3.04 13.72 -17.26
N PRO A 99 2.91 12.48 -16.78
CA PRO A 99 3.77 11.90 -15.76
C PRO A 99 5.25 11.91 -16.15
N GLU A 100 5.57 11.61 -17.40
CA GLU A 100 6.94 11.53 -17.90
C GLU A 100 7.62 12.90 -17.92
N ARG A 101 6.86 13.95 -18.30
CA ARG A 101 7.37 15.31 -18.35
C ARG A 101 7.57 15.87 -16.94
N MET A 102 6.62 15.60 -16.03
CA MET A 102 6.75 15.97 -14.62
C MET A 102 7.92 15.24 -13.97
N ALA A 103 8.03 13.92 -14.13
CA ALA A 103 9.09 13.12 -13.56
C ALA A 103 10.47 13.58 -14.04
N ARG A 104 10.63 13.88 -15.34
CA ARG A 104 11.88 14.44 -15.87
C ARG A 104 12.18 15.82 -15.27
N TRP A 105 11.19 16.70 -15.21
CA TRP A 105 11.38 18.04 -14.65
C TRP A 105 11.74 18.03 -13.16
N ILE A 106 11.19 17.09 -12.39
CA ILE A 106 11.57 16.88 -10.98
C ILE A 106 12.97 16.27 -10.90
N GLY A 107 13.26 15.23 -11.69
CA GLY A 107 14.56 14.55 -11.73
C GLY A 107 15.71 15.48 -12.10
N ASP A 108 15.52 16.33 -13.10
CA ASP A 108 16.51 17.34 -13.50
C ASP A 108 16.84 18.31 -12.36
N ALA A 109 15.84 18.72 -11.59
CA ALA A 109 16.05 19.60 -10.44
C ALA A 109 16.75 18.88 -9.27
N VAL A 110 16.52 17.59 -9.08
CA VAL A 110 17.29 16.77 -8.11
C VAL A 110 18.75 16.66 -8.56
N LEU A 111 18.99 16.38 -9.84
CA LEU A 111 20.34 16.25 -10.41
C LEU A 111 21.11 17.58 -10.42
N ALA A 112 20.43 18.71 -10.61
CA ALA A 112 21.00 20.05 -10.52
C ALA A 112 21.31 20.48 -9.07
N GLY A 113 20.89 19.71 -8.07
CA GLY A 113 21.03 20.05 -6.65
C GLY A 113 20.06 21.15 -6.19
N GLU A 114 19.07 21.51 -7.02
CA GLU A 114 18.01 22.47 -6.67
C GLU A 114 16.97 21.84 -5.74
N LEU A 115 16.79 20.51 -5.84
CA LEU A 115 15.94 19.70 -4.97
C LEU A 115 16.79 18.69 -4.21
N VAL A 116 16.63 18.65 -2.89
CA VAL A 116 17.18 17.58 -2.05
C VAL A 116 16.07 16.54 -1.86
N ALA A 117 16.25 15.38 -2.48
CA ALA A 117 15.35 14.25 -2.28
C ALA A 117 15.58 13.67 -0.88
N HIS A 118 14.61 13.85 0.01
CA HIS A 118 14.58 13.18 1.30
C HIS A 118 13.64 11.98 1.22
N SER A 119 14.08 10.83 1.73
CA SER A 119 13.16 9.77 2.13
C SER A 119 12.23 10.37 3.20
N PRO A 120 10.90 10.24 3.08
CA PRO A 120 9.99 10.84 4.05
C PRO A 120 10.31 10.28 5.44
N ALA A 121 10.84 11.13 6.33
CA ALA A 121 10.84 10.88 7.75
C ALA A 121 9.39 11.09 8.23
N LEU A 122 8.82 10.05 8.83
CA LEU A 122 7.48 10.07 9.43
C LEU A 122 7.47 10.98 10.66
N ASP A 123 7.43 12.29 10.46
CA ASP A 123 7.03 13.24 11.49
C ASP A 123 5.56 13.59 11.28
N VAL A 124 4.68 12.83 11.94
CA VAL A 124 3.24 13.08 11.95
C VAL A 124 2.90 13.84 13.22
N GLU A 125 2.66 15.15 13.11
CA GLU A 125 1.89 15.89 14.12
C GLU A 125 0.40 15.54 14.01
N PRO A 126 -0.32 15.41 15.14
CA PRO A 126 -1.72 14.99 15.12
C PRO A 126 -2.65 16.16 14.76
N PRO A 127 -3.61 15.97 13.84
CA PRO A 127 -4.74 16.88 13.69
C PRO A 127 -5.77 16.63 14.81
N LYS A 128 -6.40 17.72 15.24
CA LYS A 128 -7.39 17.77 16.34
C LYS A 128 -8.72 17.11 15.96
N GLU A 129 -9.35 16.56 17.00
CA GLU A 129 -10.63 15.84 17.02
C GLU A 129 -11.86 16.62 16.50
N GLN A 130 -12.84 15.84 16.02
CA GLN A 130 -14.32 15.96 16.07
C GLN A 130 -14.99 15.99 14.69
N ASP A 131 -15.54 14.86 14.21
CA ASP A 131 -16.94 14.44 14.45
C ASP A 131 -17.30 13.14 13.68
N GLU A 132 -18.17 12.36 14.31
CA GLU A 132 -19.02 11.23 13.86
C GLU A 132 -18.40 9.93 13.27
N VAL A 133 -18.77 8.83 13.95
CA VAL A 133 -18.30 7.45 13.77
C VAL A 133 -18.84 6.84 12.47
N VAL A 134 -18.02 6.83 11.44
CA VAL A 134 -17.98 5.75 10.46
C VAL A 134 -16.62 5.08 10.65
N HIS A 135 -16.58 3.77 10.91
CA HIS A 135 -15.33 3.03 10.97
C HIS A 135 -14.61 3.16 9.62
N GLU A 136 -13.68 4.12 9.51
CA GLU A 136 -12.73 4.13 8.40
C GLU A 136 -11.89 2.85 8.50
N PRO A 137 -11.67 2.12 7.38
CA PRO A 137 -10.73 1.02 7.38
C PRO A 137 -9.34 1.61 7.68
N ASP A 138 -8.88 1.26 8.87
CA ASP A 138 -7.60 1.56 9.49
C ASP A 138 -6.51 1.93 8.47
N ALA A 139 -6.26 3.23 8.30
CA ALA A 139 -5.33 3.77 7.31
C ALA A 139 -3.87 3.34 7.53
N ASN A 140 -3.61 2.57 8.60
CA ASN A 140 -2.30 2.05 8.98
C ASN A 140 -2.21 0.52 8.93
N ARG A 141 -3.22 -0.17 8.35
CA ARG A 141 -3.21 -1.64 8.26
C ARG A 141 -2.17 -2.11 7.25
N THR A 142 -1.23 -2.92 7.72
CA THR A 142 -0.24 -3.57 6.85
C THR A 142 -0.93 -4.66 6.04
N ALA A 143 -0.56 -4.85 4.77
CA ALA A 143 -1.13 -5.90 3.93
C ALA A 143 -0.03 -6.80 3.35
N LEU A 144 -0.30 -8.10 3.22
CA LEU A 144 0.62 -9.05 2.60
C LEU A 144 0.55 -8.99 1.07
N ILE A 145 1.60 -9.45 0.41
CA ILE A 145 1.64 -9.64 -1.04
C ILE A 145 0.83 -10.90 -1.42
N PRO A 146 0.01 -10.86 -2.49
CA PRO A 146 -0.67 -12.05 -2.99
C PRO A 146 0.35 -13.01 -3.61
N VAL A 147 0.20 -14.30 -3.32
CA VAL A 147 1.00 -15.38 -3.91
C VAL A 147 0.24 -16.02 -5.08
N VAL A 148 -1.09 -15.94 -5.04
CA VAL A 148 -1.97 -16.46 -6.10
C VAL A 148 -2.02 -15.46 -7.24
N ASP A 149 -1.68 -15.93 -8.44
CA ASP A 149 -1.97 -15.24 -9.69
C ASP A 149 -3.45 -15.47 -10.06
N LEU A 150 -4.26 -14.42 -9.99
CA LEU A 150 -5.70 -14.51 -10.18
C LEU A 150 -6.08 -15.03 -11.58
N GLU A 151 -5.41 -14.54 -12.63
CA GLU A 151 -5.70 -14.90 -14.01
C GLU A 151 -5.48 -16.40 -14.25
N SER A 152 -4.29 -16.90 -13.90
CA SER A 152 -3.99 -18.33 -14.00
C SER A 152 -4.94 -19.19 -13.16
N TRP A 153 -5.36 -18.69 -11.99
CA TRP A 153 -6.27 -19.40 -11.10
C TRP A 153 -7.69 -19.51 -11.70
N LEU A 154 -8.21 -18.44 -12.30
CA LEU A 154 -9.52 -18.42 -12.96
C LEU A 154 -9.56 -19.36 -14.18
N ILE A 155 -8.52 -19.34 -15.02
CA ILE A 155 -8.38 -20.23 -16.19
C ILE A 155 -8.42 -21.70 -15.78
N GLN A 156 -7.70 -22.07 -14.71
CA GLN A 156 -7.68 -23.47 -14.23
C GLN A 156 -9.06 -23.97 -13.76
N ARG A 157 -9.99 -23.07 -13.46
CA ARG A 157 -11.36 -23.38 -13.03
C ARG A 157 -12.41 -23.20 -14.12
N GLY A 158 -12.03 -22.72 -15.31
CA GLY A 158 -12.98 -22.38 -16.38
C GLY A 158 -13.88 -21.20 -16.00
N TRP A 159 -13.34 -20.25 -15.22
CA TRP A 159 -14.02 -19.04 -14.75
C TRP A 159 -13.39 -17.78 -15.35
N GLU A 160 -12.92 -17.86 -16.60
CA GLU A 160 -12.23 -16.76 -17.28
C GLU A 160 -13.10 -15.49 -17.39
N ASP A 161 -14.43 -15.68 -17.51
CA ASP A 161 -15.41 -14.59 -17.63
C ASP A 161 -16.02 -14.15 -16.29
N ALA A 162 -15.57 -14.72 -15.15
CA ALA A 162 -16.12 -14.38 -13.84
C ALA A 162 -15.66 -12.98 -13.38
N ASN A 163 -16.58 -12.21 -12.81
CA ASN A 163 -16.21 -10.93 -12.19
C ASN A 163 -15.38 -11.20 -10.93
N ALA A 164 -14.28 -10.45 -10.77
CA ALA A 164 -13.40 -10.54 -9.61
C ALA A 164 -13.14 -9.14 -9.03
N SER A 165 -13.49 -8.93 -7.76
CA SER A 165 -13.27 -7.67 -7.05
C SER A 165 -12.23 -7.84 -5.95
N PRO A 166 -11.15 -7.06 -5.91
CA PRO A 166 -10.11 -7.20 -4.89
C PRO A 166 -10.62 -6.76 -3.51
N VAL A 167 -10.28 -7.54 -2.49
CA VAL A 167 -10.62 -7.30 -1.09
C VAL A 167 -9.42 -7.59 -0.20
N LEU A 168 -9.47 -7.08 1.03
CA LEU A 168 -8.55 -7.45 2.10
C LEU A 168 -9.27 -8.35 3.10
N LEU A 169 -8.60 -9.41 3.53
CA LEU A 169 -9.09 -10.34 4.54
C LEU A 169 -8.41 -10.00 5.86
N SER A 170 -9.20 -9.73 6.91
CA SER A 170 -8.67 -9.36 8.22
C SER A 170 -7.93 -10.53 8.86
N ALA A 171 -6.75 -10.24 9.42
CA ALA A 171 -5.84 -11.16 10.08
C ALA A 171 -5.11 -10.45 11.23
N ARG A 172 -4.37 -11.21 12.06
CA ARG A 172 -3.58 -10.64 13.18
C ARG A 172 -2.10 -10.95 13.02
N LEU A 173 -1.27 -9.95 13.23
CA LEU A 173 0.18 -10.10 13.36
C LEU A 173 0.53 -10.15 14.85
N TRP A 174 0.94 -11.32 15.32
CA TRP A 174 1.43 -11.53 16.66
C TRP A 174 2.92 -11.31 16.73
N THR A 175 3.36 -10.42 17.64
CA THR A 175 4.75 -10.33 18.08
C THR A 175 4.88 -11.07 19.40
N VAL A 176 5.76 -12.07 19.42
CA VAL A 176 6.09 -12.87 20.61
C VAL A 176 7.51 -12.53 21.02
N GLU A 177 7.70 -12.11 22.26
CA GLU A 177 9.00 -11.88 22.87
C GLU A 177 9.21 -12.89 23.99
N GLY A 178 10.41 -13.44 24.14
CA GLY A 178 10.69 -14.42 25.19
C GLY A 178 12.07 -15.03 25.09
N ILE A 179 12.34 -16.05 25.91
CA ILE A 179 13.63 -16.72 25.99
C ILE A 179 13.52 -18.13 25.39
N LEU A 180 14.38 -18.46 24.42
CA LEU A 180 14.60 -19.83 24.01
C LEU A 180 15.57 -20.51 24.97
N ARG A 181 15.26 -21.75 25.38
CA ARG A 181 16.15 -22.60 26.15
C ARG A 181 16.77 -23.68 25.28
N GLY A 182 18.10 -23.75 25.29
CA GLY A 182 18.88 -24.83 24.69
C GLY A 182 18.90 -26.09 25.56
N PRO A 183 19.44 -27.20 25.05
CA PRO A 183 19.49 -28.48 25.77
C PRO A 183 20.31 -28.42 27.06
N GLU A 184 21.34 -27.58 27.11
CA GLU A 184 22.22 -27.39 28.27
C GLU A 184 21.68 -26.32 29.26
N GLY A 185 20.47 -25.80 29.03
CA GLY A 185 19.82 -24.81 29.88
C GLY A 185 20.18 -23.35 29.58
N ASP A 186 21.02 -23.11 28.57
CA ASP A 186 21.33 -21.77 28.06
C ASP A 186 20.07 -21.05 27.58
N GLY A 187 20.01 -19.74 27.84
CA GLY A 187 18.89 -18.88 27.48
C GLY A 187 19.27 -17.83 26.44
N GLU A 188 18.44 -17.68 25.40
CA GLU A 188 18.59 -16.65 24.38
C GLU A 188 17.30 -15.87 24.22
N ALA A 189 17.36 -14.54 24.36
CA ALA A 189 16.22 -13.68 24.08
C ALA A 189 15.93 -13.64 22.58
N GLY A 190 14.65 -13.74 22.20
CA GLY A 190 14.21 -13.68 20.83
C GLY A 190 12.90 -12.91 20.68
N ILE A 191 12.68 -12.46 19.44
CA ILE A 191 11.44 -11.83 18.99
C ILE A 191 11.01 -12.58 17.73
N TRP A 192 9.76 -13.02 17.70
CA TRP A 192 9.15 -13.70 16.56
C TRP A 192 7.89 -12.96 16.14
N ARG A 193 7.60 -13.03 14.85
CA ARG A 193 6.38 -12.49 14.27
C ARG A 193 5.64 -13.60 13.54
N VAL A 194 4.37 -13.77 13.88
CA VAL A 194 3.51 -14.84 13.35
C VAL A 194 2.20 -14.22 12.88
N VAL A 195 1.75 -14.56 11.69
CA VAL A 195 0.44 -14.19 11.19
C VAL A 195 -0.56 -15.27 11.60
N GLU A 196 -1.65 -14.85 12.24
CA GLU A 196 -2.86 -15.63 12.43
C GLU A 196 -3.81 -15.34 11.28
N ASP A 197 -4.08 -16.37 10.49
CA ASP A 197 -5.06 -16.36 9.41
C ASP A 197 -6.34 -17.09 9.87
N PRO A 198 -7.37 -16.35 10.29
CA PRO A 198 -8.63 -16.92 10.75
C PRO A 198 -9.43 -17.56 9.60
N TRP A 199 -9.23 -17.13 8.35
CA TRP A 199 -9.95 -17.67 7.20
C TRP A 199 -9.55 -19.11 6.93
N SER A 200 -8.26 -19.42 7.05
CA SER A 200 -7.75 -20.79 6.86
C SER A 200 -7.51 -21.56 8.16
N ASN A 201 -7.77 -20.95 9.31
CA ASN A 201 -7.45 -21.46 10.64
C ASN A 201 -5.99 -21.95 10.72
N SER A 202 -5.06 -21.06 10.35
CA SER A 202 -3.64 -21.39 10.31
C SER A 202 -2.74 -20.29 10.87
N LEU A 203 -1.55 -20.70 11.31
CA LEU A 203 -0.47 -19.81 11.72
C LEU A 203 0.73 -19.96 10.80
N PHE A 204 1.35 -18.84 10.41
CA PHE A 204 2.58 -18.87 9.63
C PHE A 204 3.55 -17.75 10.02
N PRO A 205 4.87 -17.94 9.85
CA PRO A 205 5.86 -16.91 10.12
C PRO A 205 5.63 -15.67 9.26
N HIS A 206 5.78 -14.49 9.85
CA HIS A 206 5.74 -13.23 9.10
C HIS A 206 7.14 -12.88 8.59
N GLU A 207 7.30 -12.81 7.26
CA GLU A 207 8.52 -12.33 6.61
C GLU A 207 8.33 -10.87 6.13
N PRO A 208 9.22 -9.92 6.49
CA PRO A 208 9.10 -8.52 6.10
C PRO A 208 9.02 -8.28 4.59
N GLU A 209 9.62 -9.15 3.78
CA GLU A 209 9.61 -9.09 2.33
C GLU A 209 8.25 -9.44 1.71
N GLU A 210 7.37 -10.09 2.48
CA GLU A 210 6.03 -10.48 2.05
C GLU A 210 4.98 -9.40 2.33
N VAL A 211 5.40 -8.22 2.79
CA VAL A 211 4.54 -7.07 3.06
C VAL A 211 4.51 -6.14 1.84
N LEU A 212 3.30 -5.69 1.47
CA LEU A 212 3.13 -4.65 0.47
C LEU A 212 3.73 -3.33 0.99
N PRO A 213 4.60 -2.66 0.20
CA PRO A 213 5.17 -1.36 0.60
C PRO A 213 4.10 -0.30 0.87
N HIS A 214 2.97 -0.39 0.16
CA HIS A 214 1.81 0.47 0.34
C HIS A 214 0.55 -0.39 0.25
N ALA A 215 -0.14 -0.58 1.37
CA ALA A 215 -1.39 -1.33 1.39
C ALA A 215 -2.49 -0.54 0.65
N PRO A 216 -3.21 -1.15 -0.32
CA PRO A 216 -4.29 -0.49 -1.03
C PRO A 216 -5.49 -0.27 -0.09
N ARG A 217 -6.22 0.81 -0.31
CA ARG A 217 -7.49 1.07 0.41
C ARG A 217 -8.62 0.30 -0.27
N LEU A 218 -8.83 -0.93 0.19
CA LEU A 218 -9.88 -1.82 -0.30
C LEU A 218 -10.89 -2.12 0.80
N ARG A 219 -12.04 -2.69 0.41
CA ARG A 219 -12.98 -3.29 1.36
C ARG A 219 -12.25 -4.37 2.16
N VAL A 220 -12.36 -4.30 3.48
CA VAL A 220 -11.90 -5.35 4.38
C VAL A 220 -13.08 -6.26 4.71
N LEU A 221 -12.87 -7.57 4.57
CA LEU A 221 -13.76 -8.59 5.10
C LEU A 221 -13.23 -9.02 6.48
N GLU A 222 -14.12 -9.03 7.46
CA GLU A 222 -13.83 -9.51 8.80
C GLU A 222 -14.29 -10.97 8.90
N PRO A 223 -13.49 -11.87 9.52
CA PRO A 223 -13.89 -13.26 9.78
C PRO A 223 -14.93 -13.32 10.91
N ASP A 224 -15.53 -14.49 11.10
CA ASP A 224 -16.35 -14.74 12.28
C ASP A 224 -15.50 -14.72 13.55
N GLU A 225 -16.06 -14.20 14.66
CA GLU A 225 -15.38 -14.15 15.96
C GLU A 225 -14.92 -15.53 16.47
N ARG A 226 -15.54 -16.61 15.98
CA ARG A 226 -15.24 -17.99 16.37
C ARG A 226 -14.03 -18.57 15.64
N ASP A 227 -13.63 -17.96 14.54
CA ASP A 227 -12.50 -18.42 13.72
C ASP A 227 -11.16 -17.94 14.26
N TRP A 228 -11.18 -16.96 15.19
CA TRP A 228 -9.99 -16.54 15.91
C TRP A 228 -9.54 -17.59 16.92
N SER A 229 -8.25 -17.93 16.86
CA SER A 229 -7.61 -18.83 17.79
C SER A 229 -7.26 -18.12 19.09
N ASN A 230 -7.24 -18.87 20.20
CA ASN A 230 -6.74 -18.36 21.48
C ASN A 230 -5.20 -18.39 21.52
N ILE A 231 -4.54 -17.55 20.72
CA ILE A 231 -3.07 -17.49 20.60
C ILE A 231 -2.39 -17.20 21.94
N ARG A 232 -3.04 -16.43 22.82
CA ARG A 232 -2.56 -16.13 24.18
C ARG A 232 -2.42 -17.37 25.07
N SER A 233 -3.06 -18.49 24.72
CA SER A 233 -2.87 -19.78 25.40
C SER A 233 -1.61 -20.54 24.97
N LEU A 234 -0.81 -19.98 24.05
CA LEU A 234 0.38 -20.60 23.46
C LEU A 234 0.08 -22.00 22.90
N PRO A 235 -0.81 -22.12 21.89
CA PRO A 235 -1.14 -23.41 21.30
C PRO A 235 0.10 -24.10 20.71
N GLU A 236 0.07 -25.43 20.63
CA GLU A 236 1.21 -26.24 20.17
C GLU A 236 1.71 -25.84 18.76
N GLU A 237 0.79 -25.42 17.87
CA GLU A 237 1.14 -24.92 16.55
C GLU A 237 2.00 -23.67 16.62
N LEU A 238 1.65 -22.71 17.48
CA LEU A 238 2.48 -21.53 17.72
C LEU A 238 3.84 -21.93 18.26
N LEU A 239 3.90 -22.77 19.30
CA LEU A 239 5.19 -23.18 19.91
C LEU A 239 6.12 -23.82 18.87
N LYS A 240 5.59 -24.68 17.98
CA LYS A 240 6.37 -25.29 16.90
C LYS A 240 6.94 -24.28 15.91
N LEU A 241 6.25 -23.17 15.66
CA LEU A 241 6.75 -22.08 14.80
C LEU A 241 7.85 -21.25 15.47
N LEU A 242 7.84 -21.17 16.81
CA LEU A 242 8.81 -20.38 17.58
C LEU A 242 10.10 -21.16 17.86
N ASP A 243 10.00 -22.49 18.01
CA ASP A 243 11.13 -23.39 18.23
C ASP A 243 12.16 -23.31 17.09
N ARG A 244 13.46 -23.31 17.44
CA ARG A 244 14.57 -23.26 16.48
C ARG A 244 15.47 -24.47 16.55
N ARG A 245 16.08 -24.81 15.40
CA ARG A 245 17.22 -25.74 15.34
C ARG A 245 18.50 -24.95 15.12
N LYS A 246 19.41 -25.01 16.08
CA LYS A 246 20.73 -24.37 16.00
C LYS A 246 21.82 -25.43 15.89
N LYS A 247 22.93 -25.09 15.23
CA LYS A 247 24.13 -25.94 15.23
C LYS A 247 24.74 -25.91 16.62
N GLY A 248 24.89 -27.07 17.25
CA GLY A 248 25.65 -27.21 18.50
C GLY A 248 27.14 -27.00 18.26
N GLU A 249 27.89 -26.85 19.35
CA GLU A 249 29.36 -26.75 19.28
C GLU A 249 29.95 -28.05 18.73
N PRO A 250 31.02 -27.98 17.90
CA PRO A 250 31.69 -29.17 17.41
C PRO A 250 32.24 -29.97 18.60
N ASN A 251 31.87 -31.24 18.66
CA ASN A 251 32.40 -32.15 19.68
C ASN A 251 33.86 -32.46 19.29
N ASP A 252 34.83 -31.81 19.93
CA ASP A 252 36.26 -32.09 19.77
C ASP A 252 36.61 -33.44 20.43
N GLN A 253 36.12 -34.54 19.86
CA GLN A 253 36.63 -35.87 20.14
C GLN A 253 37.50 -36.30 18.95
N GLU A 254 38.79 -36.54 19.24
CA GLU A 254 39.84 -36.91 18.28
C GLU A 254 39.38 -38.02 17.32
N GLY A 255 39.08 -37.65 16.07
CA GLY A 255 38.80 -38.62 15.01
C GLY A 255 38.06 -38.05 13.80
N SER A 256 38.78 -37.36 12.90
CA SER A 256 38.53 -37.03 11.48
C SER A 256 37.11 -36.80 10.90
N VAL A 257 36.04 -36.72 11.69
CA VAL A 257 34.68 -36.39 11.22
C VAL A 257 34.01 -35.49 12.24
N SER A 258 34.06 -34.16 12.02
CA SER A 258 33.29 -33.20 12.80
C SER A 258 31.81 -33.31 12.40
N SER A 259 31.03 -34.12 13.10
CA SER A 259 29.58 -34.10 12.94
C SER A 259 29.02 -32.89 13.68
N ILE A 260 28.40 -31.95 12.95
CA ILE A 260 27.69 -30.81 13.54
C ILE A 260 26.28 -31.28 13.87
N MET A 261 25.97 -31.48 15.15
CA MET A 261 24.62 -31.86 15.59
C MET A 261 23.72 -30.62 15.63
N LEU A 262 22.46 -30.76 15.21
CA LEU A 262 21.45 -29.72 15.38
C LEU A 262 20.75 -29.93 16.72
N GLU A 263 20.69 -28.88 17.52
CA GLU A 263 20.09 -28.85 18.83
C GLU A 263 18.80 -28.05 18.80
N TRP A 264 17.81 -28.52 19.58
CA TRP A 264 16.53 -27.84 19.73
C TRP A 264 16.64 -26.73 20.77
N TRP A 265 16.17 -25.55 20.37
CA TRP A 265 16.00 -24.39 21.22
C TRP A 265 14.51 -24.10 21.29
N ARG A 266 13.93 -24.21 22.49
CA ARG A 266 12.47 -24.13 22.69
C ARG A 266 12.07 -22.93 23.50
N LEU A 267 10.94 -22.31 23.18
CA LEU A 267 10.45 -21.17 23.93
C LEU A 267 10.10 -21.58 25.37
N ASP A 268 10.62 -20.83 26.34
CA ASP A 268 10.14 -20.86 27.71
C ASP A 268 8.83 -20.07 27.81
N SER A 269 7.71 -20.79 27.90
CA SER A 269 6.36 -20.22 27.96
C SER A 269 6.17 -19.25 29.11
N ASP A 270 6.88 -19.43 30.23
CA ASP A 270 6.73 -18.56 31.41
C ASP A 270 7.36 -17.18 31.18
N THR A 271 8.22 -17.06 30.16
CA THR A 271 8.88 -15.80 29.79
C THR A 271 8.20 -15.09 28.62
N ALA A 272 7.19 -15.71 28.02
CA ALA A 272 6.59 -15.23 26.78
C ALA A 272 5.68 -14.01 27.02
N VAL A 273 5.92 -12.94 26.26
CA VAL A 273 5.09 -11.73 26.19
C VAL A 273 4.54 -11.62 24.77
N LEU A 274 3.22 -11.45 24.64
CA LEU A 274 2.52 -11.39 23.37
C LEU A 274 1.81 -10.05 23.19
N SER A 275 2.00 -9.47 22.02
CA SER A 275 1.24 -8.32 21.53
C SER A 275 0.79 -8.56 20.10
N ASP A 276 -0.36 -8.02 19.71
CA ASP A 276 -0.93 -8.15 18.38
C ASP A 276 -1.12 -6.79 17.69
N ALA A 277 -1.09 -6.82 16.36
CA ALA A 277 -1.40 -5.70 15.48
C ALA A 277 -2.24 -6.19 14.29
N PRO A 278 -3.10 -5.34 13.71
CA PRO A 278 -3.88 -5.73 12.55
C PRO A 278 -3.00 -5.90 11.31
N ILE A 279 -3.23 -6.97 10.56
CA ILE A 279 -2.63 -7.20 9.24
C ILE A 279 -3.73 -7.70 8.28
N ALA A 280 -3.55 -7.48 6.99
CA ALA A 280 -4.49 -7.91 5.98
C ALA A 280 -3.87 -8.91 5.02
N ILE A 281 -4.66 -9.92 4.64
CA ILE A 281 -4.31 -10.88 3.59
C ILE A 281 -5.06 -10.48 2.32
N PRO A 282 -4.40 -10.38 1.15
CA PRO A 282 -5.10 -10.06 -0.09
C PRO A 282 -6.06 -11.18 -0.50
N GLY A 283 -7.18 -10.82 -1.09
CA GLY A 283 -8.15 -11.76 -1.65
C GLY A 283 -9.01 -11.14 -2.74
N TRP A 284 -9.92 -11.93 -3.29
CA TRP A 284 -10.87 -11.50 -4.30
C TRP A 284 -12.26 -12.06 -4.04
N ILE A 285 -13.30 -11.25 -4.18
CA ILE A 285 -14.66 -11.76 -4.32
C ILE A 285 -14.84 -12.16 -5.78
N ILE A 286 -15.07 -13.44 -6.03
CA ILE A 286 -15.34 -14.00 -7.35
C ILE A 286 -16.84 -14.24 -7.47
N GLU A 287 -17.41 -13.81 -8.60
CA GLU A 287 -18.82 -14.00 -8.93
C GLU A 287 -18.95 -14.86 -10.20
N PRO A 288 -18.94 -16.20 -10.07
CA PRO A 288 -19.12 -17.09 -11.22
C PRO A 288 -20.58 -17.05 -11.71
N GLU A 289 -20.78 -17.21 -13.02
CA GLU A 289 -22.12 -17.21 -13.61
C GLU A 289 -22.99 -18.34 -13.03
N GLY A 290 -24.13 -17.99 -12.44
CA GLY A 290 -25.07 -18.96 -11.86
C GLY A 290 -24.66 -19.55 -10.51
N ALA A 291 -23.60 -19.04 -9.87
CA ALA A 291 -23.17 -19.44 -8.53
C ALA A 291 -23.25 -18.28 -7.52
N THR A 292 -23.16 -18.60 -6.23
CA THR A 292 -23.02 -17.60 -5.17
C THR A 292 -21.62 -16.98 -5.21
N PRO A 293 -21.46 -15.69 -4.88
CA PRO A 293 -20.15 -15.09 -4.71
C PRO A 293 -19.30 -15.85 -3.69
N GLN A 294 -18.00 -15.98 -3.96
CA GLN A 294 -17.05 -16.68 -3.09
C GLN A 294 -15.79 -15.84 -2.90
N VAL A 295 -15.18 -15.91 -1.72
CA VAL A 295 -13.93 -15.23 -1.40
C VAL A 295 -12.76 -16.14 -1.75
N LEU A 296 -11.95 -15.74 -2.73
CA LEU A 296 -10.64 -16.33 -3.01
C LEU A 296 -9.57 -15.74 -2.10
N HIS A 297 -8.92 -16.60 -1.34
CA HIS A 297 -7.82 -16.21 -0.47
C HIS A 297 -6.49 -16.14 -1.24
N GLY A 298 -5.92 -14.95 -1.33
CA GLY A 298 -4.83 -14.64 -2.27
C GLY A 298 -3.45 -15.17 -1.92
N ARG A 299 -3.32 -15.89 -0.80
CA ARG A 299 -2.08 -16.61 -0.47
C ARG A 299 -2.17 -18.13 -0.58
N ASN A 300 -3.36 -18.71 -0.46
CA ASN A 300 -3.53 -20.17 -0.39
C ASN A 300 -4.41 -20.74 -1.51
N GLY A 301 -5.10 -19.88 -2.28
CA GLY A 301 -5.90 -20.26 -3.44
C GLY A 301 -7.20 -21.00 -3.10
N ARG A 302 -7.62 -21.03 -1.84
CA ARG A 302 -8.88 -21.64 -1.38
C ARG A 302 -10.03 -20.63 -1.45
N LEU A 303 -11.24 -21.17 -1.58
CA LEU A 303 -12.48 -20.41 -1.57
C LEU A 303 -13.15 -20.50 -0.21
N TYR A 304 -13.74 -19.38 0.21
CA TYR A 304 -14.51 -19.21 1.43
C TYR A 304 -15.85 -18.56 1.11
N GLU A 305 -16.84 -18.74 1.99
CA GLU A 305 -18.14 -18.09 1.83
C GLU A 305 -18.00 -16.59 2.11
N ALA A 306 -18.64 -15.77 1.28
CA ALA A 306 -18.72 -14.33 1.47
C ALA A 306 -20.03 -14.03 2.19
N ASP A 307 -20.00 -13.91 3.53
CA ASP A 307 -21.16 -13.42 4.29
C ASP A 307 -21.39 -11.90 4.11
#